data_AF-A0A822GJB9-F1
#
_entry.id   AF-A0A822GJB9-F1
#
_cell.length_a   1.000
_cell.length_b   1.000
_cell.length_c   1.000
_cell.angle_alpha   90.00
_cell.angle_beta   90.00
_cell.angle_gamma   90.00
#
_symmetry.space_group_name_H-M   'P 1'
#
loop_
_entity.id
_entity.type
_entity.pdbx_description
1 polymer ?
#
loop_
_entity_poly.entity_id
_entity_poly.type
_entity_poly.pdbx_seq_one_letter_code
_entity_poly.pdbx_strand_id
1 'polypeptide(L)'
;FTEPIPITIEGQNETECEQWSCNNIYINCDSVWNCPHDEDDVGCDLSSTLNCFLDYHKCVSPHTNELICLPVNQANDGKINCLDATDESTLCREKYQVEFFNNFYCMGKSYQPCIHFHQLCEDSINCDHGDDERFCVKN
;
A
#
# COMPACT_ATOMS: atom_id res chain seq x y z
N PHE A 1 10.17 30.52 -8.27
CA PHE A 1 10.42 29.09 -8.49
C PHE A 1 11.85 28.84 -8.10
N THR A 2 12.04 28.21 -6.95
CA THR A 2 13.36 27.87 -6.43
C THR A 2 13.51 26.38 -6.69
N GLU A 3 14.43 26.00 -7.57
CA GLU A 3 14.72 24.60 -7.85
C GLU A 3 15.24 23.93 -6.55
N PRO A 4 14.70 22.77 -6.15
CA PRO A 4 15.17 22.05 -4.99
C PRO A 4 16.59 21.53 -5.24
N ILE A 5 17.41 21.60 -4.20
CA ILE A 5 18.83 21.25 -4.23
C ILE A 5 18.94 19.72 -4.34
N PRO A 6 19.72 19.17 -5.29
CA PRO A 6 19.88 17.74 -5.45
C PRO A 6 20.53 17.13 -4.20
N ILE A 7 19.89 16.10 -3.66
CA ILE A 7 20.38 15.32 -2.52
C ILE A 7 21.14 14.12 -3.10
N THR A 8 22.33 13.85 -2.57
CA THR A 8 23.16 12.71 -2.99
C THR A 8 22.86 11.53 -2.08
N ILE A 9 22.23 10.47 -2.61
CA ILE A 9 22.09 9.17 -1.94
C ILE A 9 23.08 8.22 -2.63
N GLU A 10 23.94 7.56 -1.86
CA GLU A 10 24.95 6.58 -2.33
C GLU A 10 25.88 7.04 -3.48
N GLY A 11 26.19 8.34 -3.56
CA GLY A 11 27.19 8.85 -4.51
C GLY A 11 26.72 8.95 -5.96
N GLN A 12 25.43 8.78 -6.23
CA GLN A 12 24.82 9.16 -7.51
C GLN A 12 23.99 10.44 -7.33
N ASN A 13 24.14 11.34 -8.30
CA ASN A 13 23.47 12.63 -8.31
C ASN A 13 22.11 12.41 -9.01
N GLU A 14 20.99 12.58 -8.30
CA GLU A 14 19.62 12.42 -8.86
C GLU A 14 19.21 13.55 -9.82
N THR A 15 20.15 14.13 -10.55
CA THR A 15 19.87 15.11 -11.61
C THR A 15 19.29 14.49 -12.88
N GLU A 16 19.27 13.15 -12.98
CA GLU A 16 18.69 12.39 -14.09
C GLU A 16 17.40 11.65 -13.67
N CYS A 17 16.47 12.37 -13.03
CA CYS A 17 15.17 11.84 -12.58
C CYS A 17 14.37 11.11 -13.69
N GLU A 18 14.58 11.48 -14.96
CA GLU A 18 13.92 10.83 -16.11
C GLU A 18 14.31 9.35 -16.29
N GLN A 19 15.43 8.91 -15.71
CA GLN A 19 15.87 7.51 -15.79
C GLN A 19 15.34 6.64 -14.64
N TRP A 20 14.76 7.24 -13.59
CA TRP A 20 14.39 6.57 -12.34
C TRP A 20 12.90 6.78 -12.06
N SER A 21 12.07 6.31 -12.99
CA SER A 21 10.62 6.48 -12.94
C SER A 21 9.95 5.83 -11.72
N CYS A 22 10.67 4.97 -10.98
CA CYS A 22 10.18 4.22 -9.82
C CYS A 22 11.02 4.38 -8.56
N ASN A 23 12.09 5.16 -8.61
CA ASN A 23 12.93 5.36 -7.44
C ASN A 23 13.51 6.77 -7.49
N ASN A 24 12.74 7.76 -7.07
CA ASN A 24 13.22 9.14 -6.93
C ASN A 24 12.56 9.77 -5.71
N ILE A 25 13.19 10.82 -5.17
CA ILE A 25 12.72 11.50 -3.95
C ILE A 25 11.29 12.07 -4.01
N TYR A 26 10.67 12.15 -5.19
CA TYR A 26 9.32 12.69 -5.36
C TYR A 26 8.23 11.63 -5.32
N ILE A 27 8.57 10.37 -5.63
CA ILE A 27 7.62 9.24 -5.68
C ILE A 27 7.97 8.13 -4.69
N ASN A 28 9.22 8.06 -4.24
CA ASN A 28 9.65 7.03 -3.31
C ASN A 28 8.97 7.28 -1.95
N CYS A 29 8.23 6.27 -1.47
CA CYS A 29 7.52 6.29 -0.20
C CYS A 29 6.50 7.44 -0.05
N ASP A 30 5.96 7.95 -1.15
CA ASP A 30 4.94 9.00 -1.12
C ASP A 30 3.53 8.44 -0.88
N SER A 31 3.42 7.11 -0.73
CA SER A 31 2.15 6.39 -0.61
C SER A 31 1.27 6.60 -1.84
N VAL A 32 1.82 6.90 -3.01
CA VAL A 32 1.08 6.99 -4.27
C VAL A 32 1.62 5.89 -5.17
N TRP A 33 0.73 5.11 -5.77
CA TRP A 33 1.14 4.06 -6.70
C TRP A 33 1.64 4.67 -8.02
N ASN A 34 2.93 4.99 -8.11
CA ASN A 34 3.51 5.55 -9.32
C ASN A 34 4.04 4.45 -10.26
N CYS A 35 4.38 3.26 -9.75
CA CYS A 35 5.01 2.19 -10.54
C CYS A 35 4.23 0.89 -10.72
N PRO A 36 4.49 0.12 -11.79
CA PRO A 36 3.65 -1.03 -12.17
C PRO A 36 3.42 -2.08 -11.08
N HIS A 37 4.40 -2.29 -10.18
CA HIS A 37 4.37 -3.24 -9.07
C HIS A 37 4.70 -2.57 -7.73
N ASP A 38 4.29 -1.30 -7.54
CA ASP A 38 4.49 -0.54 -6.29
C ASP A 38 5.96 -0.34 -5.90
N GLU A 39 6.89 -0.49 -6.84
CA GLU A 39 8.33 -0.47 -6.56
C GLU A 39 8.78 0.81 -5.85
N ASP A 40 8.00 1.88 -5.99
CA ASP A 40 8.22 3.17 -5.35
C ASP A 40 7.79 3.23 -3.87
N ASP A 41 6.86 2.38 -3.42
CA ASP A 41 6.39 2.33 -2.02
C ASP A 41 6.90 1.09 -1.25
N VAL A 42 7.77 0.27 -1.85
CA VAL A 42 8.39 -0.87 -1.15
C VAL A 42 9.56 -0.44 -0.26
N GLY A 43 9.64 -1.00 0.96
CA GLY A 43 10.78 -0.80 1.86
C GLY A 43 10.80 0.51 2.65
N CYS A 44 9.71 1.27 2.61
CA CYS A 44 9.54 2.57 3.29
C CYS A 44 9.47 2.48 4.82
N ASP A 45 9.09 1.31 5.33
CA ASP A 45 8.82 1.10 6.74
C ASP A 45 10.05 0.53 7.47
N LEU A 46 11.02 1.41 7.75
CA LEU A 46 12.23 1.10 8.54
C LEU A 46 11.93 0.85 10.03
N SER A 47 10.70 1.08 10.49
CA SER A 47 10.32 1.12 11.91
C SER A 47 9.52 -0.11 12.37
N SER A 48 9.16 -1.02 11.47
CA SER A 48 8.26 -2.12 11.79
C SER A 48 8.95 -3.36 12.36
N THR A 49 8.22 -4.08 13.22
CA THR A 49 8.65 -5.36 13.83
C THR A 49 8.90 -6.49 12.82
N LEU A 50 8.52 -6.32 11.56
CA LEU A 50 8.76 -7.24 10.46
C LEU A 50 9.71 -6.57 9.45
N ASN A 51 10.99 -6.97 9.44
CA ASN A 51 11.96 -6.52 8.45
C ASN A 51 11.76 -7.29 7.14
N CYS A 52 10.92 -6.78 6.25
CA CYS A 52 10.86 -7.26 4.87
C CYS A 52 12.09 -6.74 4.10
N PHE A 53 12.64 -7.56 3.20
CA PHE A 53 13.66 -7.08 2.25
C PHE A 53 13.04 -6.09 1.26
N LEU A 54 13.86 -5.25 0.62
CA LEU A 54 13.43 -4.19 -0.32
C LEU A 54 12.57 -4.69 -1.49
N ASP A 55 12.56 -5.98 -1.80
CA ASP A 55 11.79 -6.57 -2.91
C ASP A 55 10.46 -7.21 -2.46
N TYR A 56 9.95 -6.82 -1.29
CA TYR A 56 8.75 -7.41 -0.69
C TYR A 56 7.77 -6.35 -0.20
N HIS A 57 6.53 -6.44 -0.68
CA HIS A 57 5.38 -5.74 -0.17
C HIS A 57 4.97 -6.28 1.21
N LYS A 58 4.84 -5.40 2.20
CA LYS A 58 4.45 -5.80 3.56
C LYS A 58 2.95 -5.69 3.71
N CYS A 59 2.30 -6.79 4.06
CA CYS A 59 0.84 -6.80 4.25
C CYS A 59 0.41 -7.86 5.27
N VAL A 60 -0.90 -7.98 5.50
CA VAL A 60 -1.47 -9.01 6.38
C VAL A 60 -2.01 -10.16 5.54
N SER A 61 -1.73 -11.41 5.91
CA SER A 61 -2.29 -12.57 5.21
C SER A 61 -3.80 -12.66 5.43
N PRO A 62 -4.61 -12.83 4.37
CA PRO A 62 -6.05 -13.00 4.48
C PRO A 62 -6.45 -14.35 5.11
N HIS A 63 -5.52 -15.31 5.16
CA HIS A 63 -5.77 -16.66 5.68
C HIS A 63 -5.31 -16.83 7.13
N THR A 64 -4.14 -16.30 7.47
CA THR A 64 -3.55 -16.49 8.80
C THR A 64 -3.70 -15.28 9.72
N ASN A 65 -4.11 -14.12 9.20
CA ASN A 65 -4.17 -12.86 9.96
C ASN A 65 -2.82 -12.41 10.53
N GLU A 66 -1.72 -12.89 9.95
CA GLU A 66 -0.35 -12.56 10.34
C GLU A 66 0.28 -11.59 9.35
N LEU A 67 1.24 -10.79 9.81
CA LEU A 67 2.05 -9.95 8.94
C LEU A 67 2.96 -10.83 8.07
N ILE A 68 2.95 -10.58 6.77
CA ILE A 68 3.75 -11.29 5.77
C ILE A 68 4.55 -10.31 4.89
N CYS A 69 5.64 -10.81 4.31
CA CYS A 69 6.35 -10.15 3.23
C CYS A 69 5.95 -10.84 1.93
N LEU A 70 5.10 -10.20 1.14
CA LEU A 70 4.68 -10.64 -0.17
C LEU A 70 5.74 -10.24 -1.21
N PRO A 71 6.28 -11.15 -2.02
CA PRO A 71 7.20 -10.80 -3.09
C PRO A 71 6.63 -9.74 -4.03
N VAL A 72 7.43 -8.75 -4.44
CA VAL A 72 6.98 -7.63 -5.31
C VAL A 72 6.38 -8.10 -6.64
N ASN A 73 6.80 -9.26 -7.16
CA ASN A 73 6.23 -9.82 -8.38
C ASN A 73 4.80 -10.38 -8.23
N GLN A 74 4.27 -10.38 -7.01
CA GLN A 74 2.89 -10.69 -6.67
C GLN A 74 2.08 -9.44 -6.32
N ALA A 75 2.71 -8.25 -6.35
CA ALA A 75 1.97 -7.00 -6.29
C ALA A 75 1.33 -6.74 -7.66
N ASN A 76 0.03 -6.43 -7.66
CA ASN A 76 -0.77 -6.12 -8.84
C ASN A 76 -0.74 -7.22 -9.92
N ASP A 77 -0.69 -8.48 -9.48
CA ASP A 77 -0.72 -9.67 -10.33
C ASP A 77 -2.15 -10.12 -10.68
N GLY A 78 -3.13 -9.35 -10.21
CA GLY A 78 -4.57 -9.59 -10.36
C GLY A 78 -5.12 -10.62 -9.37
N LYS A 79 -4.33 -11.02 -8.36
CA LYS A 79 -4.78 -11.90 -7.27
C LYS A 79 -4.61 -11.18 -5.95
N ILE A 80 -5.67 -11.18 -5.15
CA ILE A 80 -5.63 -10.64 -3.80
C ILE A 80 -4.90 -11.63 -2.89
N ASN A 81 -3.65 -11.33 -2.58
CA ASN A 81 -2.81 -12.10 -1.66
C ASN A 81 -2.74 -11.45 -0.28
N CYS A 82 -3.14 -10.18 -0.15
CA CYS A 82 -3.18 -9.44 1.10
C CYS A 82 -4.60 -9.18 1.57
N LEU A 83 -4.78 -9.18 2.90
CA LEU A 83 -5.92 -8.54 3.53
C LEU A 83 -6.01 -7.10 3.03
N ASP A 84 -7.24 -6.66 2.85
CA ASP A 84 -7.53 -5.32 2.35
C ASP A 84 -7.09 -5.06 0.89
N ALA A 85 -6.70 -6.12 0.18
CA ALA A 85 -6.19 -6.05 -1.19
C ALA A 85 -5.10 -4.99 -1.40
N THR A 86 -4.27 -4.81 -0.37
CA THR A 86 -3.17 -3.83 -0.39
C THR A 86 -2.11 -4.14 -1.45
N ASP A 87 -1.97 -5.41 -1.86
CA ASP A 87 -1.14 -5.81 -3.00
C ASP A 87 -1.77 -5.49 -4.36
N GLU A 88 -3.09 -5.32 -4.39
CA GLU A 88 -3.88 -5.02 -5.59
C GLU A 88 -4.48 -3.61 -5.44
N SER A 89 -3.62 -2.63 -5.16
CA SER A 89 -4.03 -1.27 -4.77
C SER A 89 -5.01 -0.61 -5.73
N THR A 90 -4.96 -0.97 -7.02
CA THR A 90 -5.86 -0.46 -8.07
C THR A 90 -7.33 -0.80 -7.83
N LEU A 91 -7.65 -1.74 -6.93
CA LEU A 91 -9.02 -2.15 -6.62
C LEU A 91 -9.80 -1.13 -5.80
N CYS A 92 -9.18 -0.54 -4.77
CA CYS A 92 -9.83 0.45 -3.90
C CYS A 92 -9.12 1.81 -3.89
N ARG A 93 -7.96 1.92 -4.51
CA ARG A 93 -7.19 3.16 -4.65
C ARG A 93 -7.28 3.63 -6.09
N GLU A 94 -8.21 4.53 -6.39
CA GLU A 94 -8.24 5.15 -7.72
C GLU A 94 -7.06 6.11 -7.90
N LYS A 95 -6.40 6.02 -9.06
CA LYS A 95 -5.22 6.79 -9.49
C LYS A 95 -5.39 8.33 -9.47
N TYR A 96 -6.63 8.84 -9.29
CA TYR A 96 -6.94 10.26 -9.45
C TYR A 96 -8.00 10.86 -8.53
N GLN A 97 -8.40 10.21 -7.42
CA GLN A 97 -9.38 10.83 -6.53
C GLN A 97 -8.79 11.35 -5.22
N VAL A 98 -9.05 12.63 -5.00
CA VAL A 98 -8.79 13.46 -3.81
C VAL A 98 -9.54 12.92 -2.57
N GLU A 99 -10.35 11.89 -2.74
CA GLU A 99 -11.05 11.19 -1.68
C GLU A 99 -10.22 9.98 -1.21
N PHE A 100 -9.29 10.24 -0.28
CA PHE A 100 -8.49 9.28 0.51
C PHE A 100 -9.34 8.34 1.40
N PHE A 101 -10.59 8.11 1.01
CA PHE A 101 -11.67 7.82 1.93
C PHE A 101 -12.06 6.35 1.86
N ASN A 102 -12.10 5.74 0.68
CA ASN A 102 -12.50 4.34 0.45
C ASN A 102 -11.32 3.40 0.24
N ASN A 103 -10.40 3.34 1.21
CA ASN A 103 -9.15 2.60 1.04
C ASN A 103 -9.27 1.12 1.36
N PHE A 104 -10.37 0.68 2.01
CA PHE A 104 -10.44 -0.68 2.54
C PHE A 104 -11.27 -1.62 1.66
N TYR A 105 -10.66 -2.64 1.04
CA TYR A 105 -11.29 -3.74 0.34
C TYR A 105 -11.81 -4.84 1.28
N CYS A 106 -13.14 -5.00 1.31
CA CYS A 106 -13.83 -6.13 1.90
C CYS A 106 -13.74 -7.38 1.03
N MET A 107 -13.11 -8.44 1.55
CA MET A 107 -13.10 -9.74 0.90
C MET A 107 -14.51 -10.36 0.81
N GLY A 108 -14.82 -10.95 -0.34
CA GLY A 108 -16.08 -11.66 -0.59
C GLY A 108 -17.28 -10.78 -0.94
N LYS A 109 -17.18 -9.46 -0.72
CA LYS A 109 -18.29 -8.53 -0.94
C LYS A 109 -18.50 -8.28 -2.43
N SER A 110 -19.64 -8.73 -2.94
CA SER A 110 -19.96 -8.65 -4.39
C SER A 110 -20.45 -7.26 -4.85
N TYR A 111 -20.88 -6.39 -3.94
CA TYR A 111 -21.37 -5.04 -4.24
C TYR A 111 -20.68 -4.02 -3.33
N GLN A 112 -19.99 -3.04 -3.92
CA GLN A 112 -19.18 -2.03 -3.22
C GLN A 112 -18.15 -2.68 -2.26
N PRO A 113 -17.12 -3.36 -2.81
CA PRO A 113 -16.11 -4.02 -2.00
C PRO A 113 -15.27 -3.03 -1.21
N CYS A 114 -15.11 -1.80 -1.69
CA CYS A 114 -14.36 -0.77 -0.99
C CYS A 114 -15.25 -0.03 0.01
N ILE A 115 -14.83 0.01 1.27
CA ILE A 115 -15.48 0.75 2.36
C ILE A 115 -14.59 1.89 2.84
N HIS A 116 -15.22 2.83 3.51
CA HIS A 116 -14.54 4.01 4.02
C HIS A 116 -13.72 3.68 5.27
N PHE A 117 -12.56 4.32 5.48
CA PHE A 117 -11.73 4.08 6.68
C PHE A 117 -12.49 4.32 8.00
N HIS A 118 -13.39 5.30 8.03
CA HIS A 118 -14.31 5.56 9.16
C HIS A 118 -15.22 4.38 9.53
N GLN A 119 -15.42 3.43 8.60
CA GLN A 119 -16.22 2.22 8.80
C GLN A 119 -15.40 1.06 9.37
N LEU A 120 -14.10 1.28 9.62
CA LEU A 120 -13.25 0.32 10.30
C LEU A 120 -13.35 0.56 11.81
N CYS A 121 -13.47 -0.52 12.58
CA CYS A 121 -13.47 -0.47 14.03
C CYS A 121 -14.58 0.40 14.64
N GLU A 122 -15.75 0.45 14.00
CA GLU A 122 -16.93 1.18 14.47
C GLU A 122 -17.97 0.28 15.17
N ASP A 123 -17.57 -0.96 15.53
CA ASP A 123 -18.41 -2.01 16.10
C ASP A 123 -19.57 -2.45 15.16
N SER A 124 -19.53 -2.08 13.88
CA SER A 124 -20.52 -2.44 12.85
C SER A 124 -19.88 -3.28 11.76
N ILE A 125 -20.50 -4.42 11.40
CA ILE A 125 -19.98 -5.32 10.38
C ILE A 125 -20.34 -4.78 8.98
N ASN A 126 -19.37 -4.17 8.30
CA ASN A 126 -19.50 -3.61 6.95
C ASN A 126 -18.94 -4.53 5.85
N CYS A 127 -18.03 -5.44 6.19
CA CYS A 127 -17.56 -6.51 5.32
C CYS A 127 -18.31 -7.83 5.57
N ASP A 128 -18.51 -8.65 4.54
CA ASP A 128 -19.26 -9.92 4.63
C ASP A 128 -18.68 -10.89 5.69
N HIS A 129 -17.38 -10.81 5.92
CA HIS A 129 -16.66 -11.61 6.92
C HIS A 129 -16.31 -10.84 8.21
N GLY A 130 -16.70 -9.57 8.31
CA GLY A 130 -16.39 -8.69 9.44
C GLY A 130 -14.90 -8.35 9.57
N ASP A 131 -14.16 -8.35 8.47
CA ASP A 131 -12.73 -8.07 8.46
C ASP A 131 -12.40 -6.64 8.93
N ASP A 132 -13.34 -5.72 8.73
CA ASP A 132 -13.32 -4.32 9.17
C ASP A 132 -13.29 -4.14 10.70
N GLU A 133 -13.64 -5.17 11.46
CA GLU A 133 -13.76 -5.13 12.91
C GLU A 133 -12.78 -6.08 13.64
N ARG A 134 -11.90 -6.78 12.90
CA ARG A 134 -11.02 -7.84 13.47
C ARG A 134 -9.74 -7.32 14.12
N PHE A 135 -9.17 -6.23 13.60
CA PHE A 135 -7.83 -5.74 14.00
C PHE A 135 -7.89 -4.39 14.72
N CYS A 136 -8.86 -4.26 15.61
CA CYS A 136 -9.13 -3.02 16.33
C CYS A 136 -8.45 -3.03 17.70
N VAL A 137 -7.59 -2.05 17.97
CA VAL A 137 -7.05 -1.84 19.32
C VAL A 137 -8.07 -1.03 20.11
N LYS A 138 -8.78 -1.66 21.05
CA LYS A 138 -9.64 -0.94 21.99
C LYS A 138 -8.73 -0.24 23.02
N ASN A 139 -8.65 1.08 22.94
CA ASN A 139 -8.03 1.94 23.96
C ASN A 139 -8.89 2.00 25.23
#